data_AF-A0A6G0Y7F3-F1
#
_entry.id   AF-A0A6G0Y7F3-F1
#
_cell.length_a   1.000
_cell.length_b   1.000
_cell.length_c   1.000
_cell.angle_alpha   90.00
_cell.angle_beta   90.00
_cell.angle_gamma   90.00
#
_symmetry.space_group_name_H-M   'P 1'
#
loop_
_entity.id
_entity.type
_entity.pdbx_description
1 polymer ?
#
loop_
_entity_poly.entity_id
_entity_poly.type
_entity_poly.pdbx_seq_one_letter_code
_entity_poly.pdbx_strand_id
1 'polypeptide(L)' 'GIWIRTKCGRQKKMWKKPAARKRRLRQHVFCNAKQSTLLDKMTTKYWKKRRFYPDDPYEPYHDREEFPYTRKTPIS' A
#
# COMPACT_ATOMS: atom_id res chain seq x y z
N GLY A 1 8.85 -3.32 -4.67
CA GLY A 1 7.62 -3.91 -4.08
C GLY A 1 6.42 -3.05 -4.41
N ILE A 2 5.34 -3.11 -3.63
CA ILE A 2 4.25 -2.13 -3.70
C ILE A 2 4.25 -1.28 -2.44
N TRP A 3 3.96 0.01 -2.58
CA TRP A 3 3.90 0.95 -1.47
C TRP A 3 2.45 1.41 -1.27
N ILE A 4 2.02 1.46 0.00
CA ILE A 4 0.70 1.96 0.39
C ILE A 4 0.84 3.41 0.85
N ARG A 5 -0.13 4.26 0.48
CA ARG A 5 -0.22 5.63 0.98
C ARG A 5 -1.65 6.04 1.29
N THR A 6 -1.78 7.08 2.09
CA THR A 6 -3.06 7.77 2.31
C THR A 6 -3.30 8.81 1.20
N LYS A 7 -4.57 9.21 1.00
CA LYS A 7 -4.89 10.33 0.11
C LYS A 7 -4.60 11.66 0.81
N CYS A 8 -4.01 12.59 0.07
CA CYS A 8 -3.69 13.91 0.57
C CYS A 8 -4.95 14.66 1.02
N GLY A 9 -4.80 15.49 2.06
CA GLY A 9 -5.90 16.30 2.58
C GLY A 9 -7.02 15.51 3.26
N ARG A 10 -6.83 14.22 3.63
CA ARG A 10 -7.87 13.39 4.28
C ARG A 10 -8.47 13.97 5.57
N GLN A 11 -7.76 14.88 6.24
CA GLN A 11 -8.21 15.55 7.47
C GLN A 11 -8.40 17.08 7.31
N LYS A 12 -8.18 17.64 6.11
CA LYS A 12 -8.23 19.10 5.90
C LYS A 12 -9.60 19.55 5.37
N LYS A 13 -10.13 20.67 5.86
CA LYS A 13 -11.40 21.29 5.39
C LYS A 13 -12.56 20.29 5.25
N MET A 14 -12.72 19.40 6.23
CA MET A 14 -13.67 18.28 6.14
C MET A 14 -15.13 18.73 6.12
N TRP A 15 -15.43 19.87 6.75
CA TRP A 15 -16.77 20.48 6.75
C TRP A 15 -17.26 20.85 5.35
N LYS A 16 -16.38 21.27 4.44
CA LYS A 16 -16.72 21.59 3.03
C LYS A 16 -16.92 20.36 2.14
N LYS A 17 -16.59 19.15 2.62
CA LYS A 17 -16.52 17.97 1.74
C LYS A 17 -17.80 17.13 1.82
N PRO A 18 -18.34 16.66 0.68
CA PRO A 18 -19.47 15.75 0.67
C PRO A 18 -19.08 14.38 1.23
N ALA A 19 -20.06 13.62 1.74
CA ALA A 19 -19.86 12.32 2.37
C ALA A 19 -19.09 11.33 1.47
N ALA A 20 -19.41 11.28 0.18
CA ALA A 20 -18.72 10.43 -0.79
C ALA A 20 -17.21 10.76 -0.89
N ARG A 21 -16.84 12.05 -0.88
CA ARG A 21 -15.44 12.47 -0.90
C ARG A 21 -14.74 12.11 0.41
N LYS A 22 -15.41 12.27 1.55
CA LYS A 22 -14.89 11.85 2.87
C LYS A 22 -14.61 10.34 2.89
N ARG A 23 -15.52 9.51 2.37
CA ARG A 23 -15.32 8.06 2.23
C ARG A 23 -14.09 7.73 1.38
N ARG A 24 -13.98 8.30 0.17
CA ARG A 24 -12.83 8.05 -0.71
C ARG A 24 -11.50 8.48 -0.10
N LEU A 25 -11.47 9.58 0.68
CA LEU A 25 -10.25 10.10 1.29
C LEU A 25 -9.74 9.27 2.47
N ARG A 26 -10.61 8.49 3.13
CA ARG A 26 -10.23 7.58 4.21
C ARG A 26 -9.54 6.30 3.72
N GLN A 27 -9.69 5.96 2.44
CA GLN A 27 -9.12 4.76 1.85
C GLN A 27 -7.60 4.88 1.66
N HIS A 28 -6.89 3.80 1.97
CA HIS A 28 -5.52 3.58 1.52
C HIS A 28 -5.49 3.24 0.04
N VAL A 29 -4.46 3.72 -0.64
CA VAL A 29 -4.25 3.47 -2.07
C VAL A 29 -2.82 3.07 -2.33
N PHE A 30 -2.60 2.31 -3.38
CA PHE A 30 -1.26 1.97 -3.82
C PHE A 30 -0.58 3.13 -4.56
N CYS A 31 0.74 3.15 -4.49
CA CYS A 31 1.59 3.94 -5.36
C CYS A 31 1.66 3.31 -6.75
N ASN A 32 1.89 4.13 -7.77
CA ASN A 32 2.14 3.60 -9.11
C ASN A 32 3.56 2.98 -9.22
N ALA A 33 3.87 2.37 -10.37
CA ALA A 33 5.14 1.69 -10.60
C ALA A 33 6.35 2.64 -10.45
N LYS A 34 6.32 3.82 -11.09
CA LYS A 34 7.42 4.80 -11.03
C LYS A 34 7.68 5.28 -9.59
N GLN A 35 6.63 5.59 -8.85
CA GLN A 35 6.72 6.00 -7.43
C GLN A 35 7.30 4.89 -6.57
N SER A 36 6.89 3.64 -6.80
CA SER A 36 7.39 2.49 -6.06
C SER A 36 8.88 2.27 -6.32
N THR A 37 9.32 2.39 -7.58
CA THR A 37 10.75 2.32 -7.93
C THR A 37 11.56 3.43 -7.26
N LEU A 38 11.03 4.65 -7.20
CA LEU A 38 11.70 5.76 -6.52
C LEU A 38 11.84 5.48 -5.02
N LEU A 39 10.77 5.04 -4.35
CA LEU A 39 10.79 4.69 -2.92
C LEU A 39 11.74 3.51 -2.63
N ASP A 40 11.79 2.51 -3.51
CA ASP A 40 12.70 1.38 -3.41
C ASP A 40 14.18 1.81 -3.50
N LYS A 41 14.49 2.90 -4.25
CA LYS A 41 15.82 3.51 -4.33
C LYS A 41 16.16 4.37 -3.11
N MET A 42 15.17 5.07 -2.55
CA MET A 42 15.36 5.93 -1.36
C MET A 42 15.39 5.15 -0.04
N THR A 43 15.14 3.84 -0.07
CA THR A 43 15.07 3.00 1.13
C THR A 43 16.12 1.89 1.13
N THR A 44 16.68 1.61 2.30
CA THR A 44 17.67 0.56 2.49
C THR A 44 17.03 -0.83 2.55
N LYS A 45 17.85 -1.89 2.41
CA LYS A 45 17.39 -3.29 2.50
C LYS A 45 16.71 -3.61 3.85
N TYR A 46 17.06 -2.89 4.91
CA TYR A 46 16.46 -3.03 6.24
C TYR A 46 14.93 -2.92 6.19
N TRP A 47 14.39 -1.94 5.45
CA TRP A 47 12.94 -1.71 5.35
C TRP A 47 12.21 -2.69 4.42
N LYS A 48 12.96 -3.39 3.57
CA LYS A 48 12.43 -4.37 2.59
C LYS A 48 12.41 -5.80 3.15
N LYS A 49 13.01 -6.04 4.32
CA LYS A 49 13.04 -7.35 4.96
C LYS A 49 11.63 -7.75 5.43
N ARG A 50 11.25 -9.02 5.23
CA ARG A 50 9.99 -9.57 5.75
C ARG A 50 10.01 -9.53 7.28
N ARG A 51 8.90 -9.09 7.88
CA ARG A 51 8.69 -9.00 9.33
C ARG A 51 7.34 -9.62 9.65
N PHE A 52 7.27 -10.25 10.81
CA PHE A 52 6.06 -10.89 11.34
C PHE A 52 5.77 -10.21 12.66
N TYR A 53 4.81 -9.28 12.64
CA TYR A 53 4.37 -8.58 13.83
C TYR A 53 3.10 -9.22 14.35
N PRO A 54 2.92 -9.34 15.68
CA PRO A 54 1.64 -9.76 16.24
C PRO A 54 0.51 -8.84 15.78
N ASP A 55 -0.62 -9.43 15.34
CA ASP A 55 -1.84 -8.74 14.93
C ASP A 55 -1.67 -7.68 13.82
N ASP A 56 -0.75 -7.89 12.88
CA ASP A 56 -0.55 -6.96 11.76
C ASP A 56 -1.74 -7.03 10.77
N PRO A 57 -2.56 -5.96 10.65
CA PRO A 57 -3.66 -5.95 9.68
C PRO A 57 -3.19 -6.02 8.23
N TYR A 58 -1.90 -5.81 7.95
CA TYR A 58 -1.33 -5.84 6.61
C TYR A 58 -0.71 -7.18 6.22
N GLU A 59 -0.58 -8.14 7.14
CA GLU A 59 0.09 -9.42 6.88
C GLU A 59 -0.44 -10.16 5.64
N PRO A 60 -1.77 -10.26 5.40
CA PRO A 60 -2.32 -10.94 4.22
C PRO A 60 -1.91 -10.29 2.89
N TYR A 61 -1.49 -9.03 2.89
CA TYR A 61 -1.15 -8.28 1.66
C TYR A 61 0.35 -8.29 1.35
N HIS A 62 1.18 -8.91 2.20
CA HIS A 62 2.62 -8.97 1.97
C HIS A 62 3.02 -9.97 0.86
N ASP A 63 2.15 -10.94 0.54
CA ASP A 63 2.29 -11.81 -0.61
C ASP A 63 1.19 -11.50 -1.64
N ARG A 64 1.49 -11.68 -2.93
CA ARG A 64 0.56 -11.40 -4.03
C ARG A 64 0.48 -12.61 -4.93
N GLU A 65 -0.26 -13.61 -4.46
CA GLU A 65 -0.45 -14.84 -5.23
C GLU A 65 -1.47 -14.67 -6.37
N GLU A 66 -2.24 -13.59 -6.40
CA GLU A 66 -3.19 -13.30 -7.51
C GLU A 66 -2.51 -12.71 -8.75
N PHE A 67 -1.31 -12.14 -8.62
CA PHE A 67 -0.64 -11.47 -9.74
C PHE A 67 0.35 -12.43 -10.41
N PRO A 68 0.09 -12.91 -11.65
CA PRO A 68 0.84 -14.02 -12.25
C PRO A 68 2.35 -13.78 -12.31
N TYR A 69 2.76 -12.54 -12.56
CA TYR A 69 4.17 -12.18 -12.74
C TYR A 69 4.99 -12.09 -11.45
N THR A 70 4.35 -11.93 -10.28
CA THR A 70 5.06 -11.81 -8.99
C THR A 70 4.73 -12.94 -8.02
N ARG A 71 4.00 -13.95 -8.50
CA ARG A 71 3.55 -15.10 -7.72
C ARG A 71 4.73 -16.02 -7.40
N LYS A 72 4.79 -16.53 -6.17
CA LYS A 72 5.87 -17.43 -5.75
C LYS A 72 5.52 -18.90 -5.92
N THR A 73 4.23 -19.23 -5.85
CA THR A 73 3.73 -20.59 -6.06
C THR A 73 3.39 -20.84 -7.54
N PRO A 74 3.53 -22.06 -8.10
CA PRO A 74 3.01 -22.45 -9.43
C PRO A 74 1.49 -22.71 -9.41
N ILE A 75 0.78 -22.63 -10.56
CA ILE A 75 -0.67 -22.92 -10.61
C ILE A 75 -0.69 -24.43 -10.77
N SER A 76 -1.25 -25.13 -9.78
CA SER A 76 -1.45 -26.58 -9.88
C SER A 76 -2.58 -26.91 -10.84
#